data_AF-A0A4U5TWA6-F1
#
_entry.id   AF-A0A4U5TWA6-F1
#
_cell.length_a   1.000
_cell.length_b   1.000
_cell.length_c   1.000
_cell.angle_alpha   90.00
_cell.angle_beta   90.00
_cell.angle_gamma   90.00
#
_symmetry.space_group_name_H-M   'P 1'
#
loop_
_entity.id
_entity.type
_entity.pdbx_description
1 polymer ?
#
loop_
_entity_poly.entity_id
_entity_poly.type
_entity_poly.pdbx_seq_one_letter_code
_entity_poly.pdbx_strand_id
1 'polypeptide(L)'
;MSASVPEHQELLDRHEYILGRRAELLEQMQSHREQMKIQRKQQVEESEAARHRNSTLLQTVEDGLRGKQLPHPDLLALETRYWASVEESIPAWEHFLLGKGPHPADCPGQPPRRAKQKPSTAKNQGSCSIPHPGATDQIDGRKDGGQKVESDNKSAMRALRLLNSQQPTTSPPSHKAPSPGPPCP
;
A
#
# COMPACT_ATOMS: atom_id res chain seq x y z
N MET A 1 1.52 68.41 -26.00
CA MET A 1 1.06 68.29 -24.61
C MET A 1 2.20 67.69 -23.81
N SER A 2 2.88 68.51 -23.01
CA SER A 2 4.00 68.08 -22.18
C SER A 2 3.44 67.69 -20.83
N ALA A 3 3.72 66.47 -20.37
CA ALA A 3 3.30 66.01 -19.05
C ALA A 3 3.82 66.97 -17.97
N SER A 4 2.98 67.28 -17.00
CA SER A 4 3.36 68.15 -15.89
C SER A 4 4.32 67.40 -14.95
N VAL A 5 5.28 68.10 -14.35
CA VAL A 5 6.25 67.54 -13.39
C VAL A 5 5.63 66.61 -12.32
N PRO A 6 4.44 66.92 -11.72
CA PRO A 6 3.83 66.01 -10.74
C PRO A 6 3.35 64.67 -11.33
N GLU A 7 2.89 64.64 -12.58
CA GLU A 7 2.47 63.39 -13.25
C GLU A 7 3.67 62.46 -13.50
N HIS A 8 4.83 63.05 -13.83
CA HIS A 8 6.06 62.28 -14.02
C HIS A 8 6.55 61.65 -12.72
N GLN A 9 6.43 62.37 -11.59
CA GLN A 9 6.80 61.82 -10.28
C GLN A 9 5.90 60.64 -9.88
N GLU A 10 4.59 60.77 -10.06
CA GLU A 10 3.66 59.68 -9.75
C GLU A 10 3.93 58.42 -10.58
N LEU A 11 4.32 58.58 -11.85
CA LEU A 11 4.72 57.47 -12.71
C LEU A 11 5.98 56.76 -12.22
N LEU A 12 6.97 57.50 -11.73
CA LEU A 12 8.18 56.92 -11.14
C LEU A 12 7.85 56.12 -9.88
N ASP A 13 7.02 56.67 -9.00
CA ASP A 13 6.62 56.01 -7.75
C ASP A 13 5.87 54.70 -8.06
N ARG A 14 4.96 54.70 -9.05
CA ARG A 14 4.27 53.49 -9.51
C ARG A 14 5.22 52.47 -10.12
N HIS A 15 6.21 52.94 -10.88
CA HIS A 15 7.21 52.06 -11.48
C HIS A 15 8.06 51.37 -10.42
N GLU A 16 8.54 52.12 -9.43
CA GLU A 16 9.30 51.58 -8.30
C GLU A 16 8.46 50.56 -7.52
N TYR A 17 7.19 50.86 -7.25
CA TYR A 17 6.26 49.92 -6.63
C TYR A 17 6.13 48.62 -7.42
N ILE A 18 5.93 48.69 -8.74
CA ILE A 18 5.82 47.51 -9.61
C ILE A 18 7.12 46.68 -9.58
N LEU A 19 8.28 47.34 -9.62
CA LEU A 19 9.57 46.67 -9.53
C LEU A 19 9.75 45.97 -8.17
N GLY A 20 9.36 46.63 -7.07
CA GLY A 20 9.39 46.04 -5.72
C GLY A 20 8.52 44.78 -5.63
N ARG A 21 7.25 44.86 -6.07
CA ARG A 21 6.34 43.70 -6.10
C ARG A 21 6.87 42.55 -6.95
N ARG A 22 7.50 42.86 -8.08
CA ARG A 22 8.13 41.84 -8.94
C ARG A 22 9.32 41.18 -8.27
N ALA A 23 10.17 41.94 -7.58
CA ALA A 23 11.31 41.41 -6.86
C ALA A 23 10.87 40.45 -5.74
N GLU A 24 9.88 40.84 -4.94
CA GLU A 24 9.30 39.99 -3.90
C GLU A 24 8.75 38.67 -4.46
N LEU A 25 7.99 38.73 -5.56
CA LEU A 25 7.44 37.52 -6.17
C LEU A 25 8.54 36.58 -6.68
N LEU A 26 9.58 37.13 -7.30
CA LEU A 26 10.72 36.34 -7.79
C LEU A 26 11.47 35.66 -6.64
N GLU A 27 11.67 36.38 -5.53
CA GLU A 27 12.26 35.82 -4.31
C GLU A 27 11.42 34.66 -3.76
N GLN A 28 10.10 34.84 -3.67
CA GLN A 28 9.18 33.79 -3.23
C GLN A 28 9.22 32.55 -4.14
N MET A 29 9.21 32.76 -5.46
CA MET A 29 9.30 31.68 -6.44
C MET A 29 10.64 30.92 -6.33
N GLN A 30 11.74 31.64 -6.10
CA GLN A 30 13.05 31.04 -5.91
C GLN A 30 13.11 30.22 -4.62
N SER A 31 12.65 30.78 -3.51
CA SER A 31 12.58 30.09 -2.21
C SER A 31 11.74 28.81 -2.31
N HIS A 32 10.56 28.89 -2.95
CA HIS A 32 9.71 27.72 -3.15
C HIS A 32 10.41 26.65 -4.00
N ARG A 33 11.11 27.04 -5.07
CA ARG A 33 11.87 26.11 -5.91
C ARG A 33 12.98 25.42 -5.13
N GLU A 34 13.71 26.15 -4.30
CA GLU A 34 14.77 25.62 -3.46
C GLU A 34 14.22 24.64 -2.42
N GLN A 35 13.11 25.00 -1.78
CA GLN A 35 12.39 24.12 -0.84
C GLN A 35 11.98 22.80 -1.51
N MET A 36 11.38 22.86 -2.71
CA MET A 36 10.99 21.66 -3.46
C MET A 36 12.20 20.81 -3.86
N LYS A 37 13.35 21.43 -4.14
CA LYS A 37 14.60 20.71 -4.44
C LYS A 37 15.11 19.96 -3.22
N ILE A 38 15.07 20.58 -2.03
CA ILE A 38 15.44 19.94 -0.76
C ILE A 38 14.53 18.76 -0.47
N GLN A 39 13.20 18.94 -0.57
CA GLN A 39 12.23 17.89 -0.33
C GLN A 39 12.42 16.69 -1.27
N ARG A 40 12.65 16.93 -2.57
CA ARG A 40 12.93 15.85 -3.53
C ARG A 40 14.20 15.09 -3.17
N LYS A 41 15.26 15.80 -2.78
CA LYS A 41 16.52 15.16 -2.36
C LYS A 41 16.29 14.28 -1.14
N GLN A 42 15.58 14.80 -0.13
CA GLN A 42 15.24 14.04 1.06
C GLN A 42 14.39 12.81 0.73
N GLN A 43 13.37 12.95 -0.12
CA GLN A 43 12.53 11.84 -0.54
C GLN A 43 13.32 10.73 -1.25
N VAL A 44 14.25 11.10 -2.13
CA VAL A 44 15.12 10.13 -2.81
C VAL A 44 15.97 9.40 -1.79
N GLU A 45 16.64 10.12 -0.87
CA GLU A 45 17.48 9.53 0.17
C GLU A 45 16.69 8.59 1.09
N GLU A 46 15.49 8.98 1.52
CA GLU A 46 14.59 8.13 2.31
C GLU A 46 14.17 6.87 1.54
N SER A 47 13.84 7.01 0.26
CA SER A 47 13.45 5.89 -0.60
C SER A 47 14.61 4.92 -0.85
N GLU A 48 15.83 5.43 -1.00
CA GLU A 48 17.03 4.61 -1.18
C GLU A 48 17.40 3.88 0.10
N ALA A 49 17.30 4.55 1.26
CA ALA A 49 17.50 3.94 2.56
C ALA A 49 16.46 2.84 2.83
N ALA A 50 15.19 3.08 2.50
CA ALA A 50 14.14 2.06 2.58
C ALA A 50 14.40 0.89 1.64
N ARG A 51 14.79 1.15 0.39
CA ARG A 51 15.16 0.12 -0.59
C ARG A 51 16.31 -0.74 -0.08
N HIS A 52 17.36 -0.13 0.49
CA HIS A 52 18.50 -0.85 1.03
C HIS A 52 18.07 -1.77 2.20
N ARG A 53 17.32 -1.24 3.17
CA ARG A 53 16.78 -2.04 4.29
C ARG A 53 15.91 -3.20 3.79
N ASN A 54 15.01 -2.94 2.86
CA ASN A 54 14.12 -3.96 2.30
C ASN A 54 14.91 -5.05 1.57
N SER A 55 15.93 -4.66 0.79
CA SER A 55 16.81 -5.61 0.10
C SER A 55 17.53 -6.52 1.11
N THR A 56 18.05 -5.96 2.21
CA THR A 56 18.73 -6.73 3.26
C THR A 56 17.78 -7.69 3.98
N LEU A 57 16.55 -7.24 4.27
CA LEU A 57 15.53 -8.09 4.88
C LEU A 57 15.12 -9.24 3.97
N LEU A 58 14.88 -8.96 2.68
CA LEU A 58 14.57 -9.97 1.68
C LEU A 58 15.70 -10.99 1.56
N GLN A 59 16.96 -10.53 1.47
CA GLN A 59 18.12 -11.42 1.41
C GLN A 59 18.17 -12.33 2.65
N THR A 60 17.96 -11.79 3.85
CA THR A 60 17.93 -12.58 5.09
C THR A 60 16.84 -13.67 5.06
N VAL A 61 15.65 -13.33 4.57
CA VAL A 61 14.55 -14.28 4.43
C VAL A 61 14.88 -15.33 3.38
N GLU A 62 15.41 -14.94 2.22
CA GLU A 62 15.80 -15.85 1.15
C GLU A 62 16.89 -16.82 1.59
N ASP A 63 17.92 -16.35 2.28
CA ASP A 63 18.99 -17.20 2.83
C ASP A 63 18.43 -18.18 3.87
N GLY A 64 17.52 -17.69 4.71
CA GLY A 64 16.77 -18.51 5.66
C GLY A 64 15.86 -19.56 4.99
N LEU A 65 15.49 -19.39 3.71
CA LEU A 65 14.70 -20.36 2.95
C LEU A 65 15.58 -21.31 2.12
N ARG A 66 16.66 -20.82 1.50
CA ARG A 66 17.58 -21.63 0.67
C ARG A 66 18.22 -22.77 1.44
N GLY A 67 18.50 -22.57 2.73
CA GLY A 67 19.09 -23.58 3.61
C GLY A 67 18.10 -24.56 4.23
N LYS A 68 16.78 -24.34 4.08
CA LYS A 68 15.76 -25.22 4.67
C LYS A 68 15.52 -26.40 3.74
N GLN A 69 15.71 -27.61 4.26
CA GLN A 69 15.37 -28.83 3.55
C GLN A 69 13.85 -28.83 3.26
N LEU A 70 13.48 -29.00 2.00
CA LEU A 70 12.06 -29.10 1.63
C LEU A 70 11.44 -30.32 2.32
N PRO A 71 10.15 -30.24 2.71
CA PRO A 71 9.46 -31.40 3.23
C PRO A 71 9.48 -32.56 2.24
N HIS A 72 9.44 -33.80 2.75
CA HIS A 72 9.42 -35.00 1.91
C HIS A 72 8.29 -34.89 0.86
N PRO A 73 8.49 -35.31 -0.41
CA PRO A 73 7.51 -35.12 -1.49
C PRO A 73 6.11 -35.63 -1.15
N ASP A 74 6.00 -36.71 -0.38
CA ASP A 74 4.71 -37.24 0.06
C ASP A 74 3.94 -36.28 0.99
N LEU A 75 4.67 -35.56 1.86
CA LEU A 75 4.07 -34.55 2.73
C LEU A 75 3.62 -33.33 1.93
N LEU A 76 4.41 -32.90 0.93
CA LEU A 76 4.01 -31.83 0.00
C LEU A 76 2.76 -32.22 -0.80
N ALA A 77 2.69 -33.46 -1.29
CA ALA A 77 1.53 -33.96 -2.03
C ALA A 77 0.28 -34.07 -1.13
N LEU A 78 0.46 -34.42 0.15
CA LEU A 78 -0.63 -34.41 1.13
C LEU A 78 -1.10 -32.99 1.44
N GLU A 79 -0.19 -32.07 1.70
CA GLU A 79 -0.49 -30.66 1.97
C GLU A 79 -1.21 -30.01 0.78
N THR A 80 -0.75 -30.27 -0.44
CA THR A 80 -1.39 -29.76 -1.66
C THR A 80 -2.84 -30.26 -1.78
N ARG A 81 -3.07 -31.56 -1.56
CA ARG A 81 -4.43 -32.13 -1.59
C ARG A 81 -5.29 -31.61 -0.44
N TYR A 82 -4.70 -31.39 0.73
CA TYR A 82 -5.40 -30.83 1.88
C TYR A 82 -5.87 -29.41 1.58
N TRP A 83 -5.00 -28.51 1.11
CA TRP A 83 -5.39 -27.14 0.77
C TRP A 83 -6.44 -27.10 -0.35
N ALA A 84 -6.32 -27.96 -1.37
CA ALA A 84 -7.36 -28.10 -2.40
C ALA A 84 -8.72 -28.51 -1.81
N SER A 85 -8.74 -29.45 -0.86
CA SER A 85 -9.95 -29.86 -0.16
C SER A 85 -10.51 -28.76 0.75
N VAL A 86 -9.63 -27.96 1.38
CA VAL A 86 -10.04 -26.78 2.15
C VAL A 86 -10.74 -25.79 1.24
N GLU A 87 -10.14 -25.44 0.10
CA GLU A 87 -10.72 -24.53 -0.89
C GLU A 87 -12.09 -25.00 -1.40
N GLU A 88 -12.24 -26.30 -1.67
CA GLU A 88 -13.53 -26.90 -2.05
C GLU A 88 -14.58 -26.79 -0.94
N SER A 89 -14.16 -26.85 0.33
CA SER A 89 -15.07 -26.74 1.47
C SER A 89 -15.43 -25.29 1.84
N ILE A 90 -14.58 -24.30 1.54
CA ILE A 90 -14.80 -22.88 1.93
C ILE A 90 -16.23 -22.38 1.62
N PRO A 91 -16.83 -22.64 0.44
CA PRO A 91 -18.20 -22.19 0.15
C PRO A 91 -19.27 -22.74 1.12
N ALA A 92 -19.11 -23.99 1.56
CA ALA A 92 -20.01 -24.59 2.54
C ALA A 92 -19.89 -23.92 3.92
N TRP A 93 -18.69 -23.43 4.25
CA TRP A 93 -18.38 -22.73 5.50
C TRP A 93 -18.66 -21.23 5.45
N GLU A 94 -18.76 -20.62 4.28
CA GLU A 94 -18.87 -19.16 4.09
C GLU A 94 -19.98 -18.53 4.94
N HIS A 95 -21.19 -19.10 4.88
CA HIS A 95 -22.34 -18.57 5.61
C HIS A 95 -22.16 -18.65 7.14
N PHE A 96 -21.52 -19.72 7.62
CA PHE A 96 -21.21 -19.89 9.04
C PHE A 96 -20.09 -18.94 9.49
N LEU A 97 -19.00 -18.83 8.72
CA LEU A 97 -17.88 -17.93 9.01
C LEU A 97 -18.30 -16.45 9.00
N LEU A 98 -19.32 -16.11 8.22
CA LEU A 98 -19.93 -14.79 8.20
C LEU A 98 -20.98 -14.57 9.31
N GLY A 99 -21.25 -15.57 10.16
CA GLY A 99 -22.23 -15.52 11.25
C GLY A 99 -23.69 -15.51 10.80
N LYS A 100 -23.96 -15.96 9.56
CA LYS A 100 -25.28 -15.88 8.91
C LYS A 100 -25.96 -17.23 8.73
N GLY A 101 -25.31 -18.33 9.10
CA GLY A 101 -25.83 -19.68 8.88
C GLY A 101 -25.46 -20.67 9.98
N PRO A 102 -26.16 -21.81 10.04
CA PRO A 102 -25.81 -22.90 10.95
C PRO A 102 -24.45 -23.49 10.56
N HIS A 103 -23.81 -24.19 11.50
CA HIS A 103 -22.54 -24.84 11.24
C HIS A 103 -22.68 -25.87 10.11
N PRO A 104 -21.72 -26.00 9.17
CA PRO A 104 -21.87 -26.88 8.01
C PRO A 104 -22.06 -28.37 8.35
N ALA A 105 -21.65 -28.78 9.56
CA ALA A 105 -21.89 -30.13 10.08
C ALA A 105 -23.31 -30.37 10.65
N ASP A 106 -24.13 -29.33 10.82
CA ASP A 106 -25.46 -29.41 11.43
C ASP A 106 -26.60 -29.63 10.40
N CYS A 107 -26.27 -29.89 9.13
CA CYS A 107 -27.28 -30.07 8.08
C CYS A 107 -27.97 -31.47 8.21
N PRO A 108 -29.30 -31.55 8.40
CA PRO A 108 -30.01 -32.81 8.63
C PRO A 108 -30.35 -33.49 7.30
N GLY A 109 -29.39 -34.26 6.78
CA GLY A 109 -29.52 -35.05 5.56
C GLY A 109 -29.43 -36.57 5.79
N GLN A 110 -30.21 -37.14 6.70
CA GLN A 110 -30.55 -38.57 6.68
C GLN A 110 -32.02 -38.84 7.11
N PRO A 111 -32.84 -39.57 6.32
CA PRO A 111 -34.19 -39.99 6.69
C PRO A 111 -34.17 -41.42 7.31
N PRO A 112 -35.29 -42.04 7.77
CA PRO A 112 -35.50 -42.31 9.19
C PRO A 112 -35.58 -43.80 9.57
N ARG A 113 -35.45 -44.05 10.88
CA ARG A 113 -36.00 -45.18 11.67
C ARG A 113 -35.65 -46.62 11.23
N ARG A 114 -34.85 -47.28 12.08
CA ARG A 114 -35.22 -48.62 12.58
C ARG A 114 -35.37 -48.64 14.10
N ALA A 115 -36.28 -49.48 14.53
CA ALA A 115 -37.06 -49.36 15.75
C ALA A 115 -36.34 -49.83 17.03
N LYS A 116 -36.76 -49.21 18.15
CA LYS A 116 -36.88 -49.72 19.53
C LYS A 116 -35.81 -50.70 20.02
N GLN A 117 -34.94 -50.20 20.91
CA GLN A 117 -34.68 -50.84 22.20
C GLN A 117 -34.60 -49.76 23.30
N LYS A 118 -35.35 -49.93 24.39
CA LYS A 118 -35.30 -49.10 25.61
C LYS A 118 -34.33 -49.73 26.63
N PRO A 119 -34.19 -49.18 27.84
CA PRO A 119 -33.30 -48.07 28.22
C PRO A 119 -32.20 -48.58 29.18
N SER A 120 -31.03 -47.94 29.21
CA SER A 120 -30.12 -48.12 30.34
C SER A 120 -29.61 -46.77 30.83
N THR A 121 -29.90 -46.55 32.10
CA THR A 121 -29.54 -45.40 32.92
C THR A 121 -28.03 -45.32 33.08
N ALA A 122 -27.41 -44.24 32.61
CA ALA A 122 -26.12 -43.79 33.11
C ALA A 122 -26.02 -42.27 32.96
N LYS A 123 -26.31 -41.59 34.07
CA LYS A 123 -25.92 -40.21 34.36
C LYS A 123 -24.42 -40.07 34.10
N ASN A 124 -24.02 -39.12 33.26
CA ASN A 124 -22.86 -38.28 33.55
C ASN A 124 -22.99 -36.97 32.77
N GLN A 125 -23.32 -35.93 33.54
CA GLN A 125 -23.20 -34.55 33.12
C GLN A 125 -21.70 -34.23 33.04
N GLY A 126 -21.27 -33.68 31.91
CA GLY A 126 -19.91 -33.20 31.69
C GLY A 126 -19.98 -31.91 30.88
N SER A 127 -20.62 -30.89 31.44
CA SER A 127 -20.53 -29.52 30.96
C SER A 127 -19.08 -29.02 31.11
N CYS A 128 -18.33 -28.94 30.02
CA CYS A 128 -17.09 -28.17 29.99
C CYS A 128 -17.43 -26.71 29.69
N SER A 129 -17.58 -25.95 30.77
CA SER A 129 -17.67 -24.50 30.75
C SER A 129 -16.37 -23.90 30.23
N ILE A 130 -16.46 -23.13 29.15
CA ILE A 130 -15.38 -22.28 28.65
C ILE A 130 -15.10 -21.20 29.71
N PRO A 131 -13.86 -21.05 30.23
CA PRO A 131 -13.55 -19.97 31.14
C PRO A 131 -13.37 -18.66 30.37
N HIS A 132 -14.16 -17.66 30.73
CA HIS A 132 -13.90 -16.24 30.44
C HIS A 132 -12.74 -15.75 31.31
N PRO A 133 -11.72 -15.09 30.75
CA PRO A 133 -10.90 -14.15 31.50
C PRO A 133 -11.37 -12.72 31.23
N GLY A 134 -11.83 -12.05 32.28
CA GLY A 134 -12.06 -10.61 32.31
C GLY A 134 -10.91 -9.89 33.02
N ALA A 135 -10.57 -8.73 32.44
CA ALA A 135 -10.02 -7.49 33.03
C ALA A 135 -8.58 -7.46 33.59
N THR A 136 -7.72 -6.76 32.85
CA THR A 136 -6.98 -5.49 33.15
C THR A 136 -6.23 -5.11 31.85
N ASP A 137 -5.96 -3.88 31.41
CA ASP A 137 -5.81 -2.57 32.03
C ASP A 137 -6.24 -1.46 31.04
N GLN A 138 -6.76 -0.37 31.59
CA GLN A 138 -6.91 0.90 30.89
C GLN A 138 -5.53 1.54 30.73
N ILE A 139 -5.11 1.83 29.49
CA ILE A 139 -4.06 2.81 29.23
C ILE A 139 -4.63 3.84 28.26
N ASP A 140 -4.78 5.04 28.81
CA ASP A 140 -5.19 6.28 28.16
C ASP A 140 -4.12 6.70 27.12
N GLY A 141 -4.55 7.10 25.93
CA GLY A 141 -3.63 7.36 24.81
C GLY A 141 -4.23 8.17 23.67
N ARG A 142 -4.24 9.50 23.84
CA ARG A 142 -4.31 10.58 22.83
C ARG A 142 -4.50 10.12 21.37
N LYS A 143 -5.74 10.18 20.88
CA LYS A 143 -6.05 10.32 19.45
C LYS A 143 -6.18 11.80 19.14
N ASP A 144 -5.18 12.43 18.53
CA ASP A 144 -5.40 13.69 17.79
C ASP A 144 -4.33 14.05 16.74
N GLY A 145 -3.49 13.10 16.31
CA GLY A 145 -2.43 13.36 15.31
C GLY A 145 -2.62 12.75 13.92
N GLY A 146 -3.48 11.73 13.78
CA GLY A 146 -3.44 10.84 12.61
C GLY A 146 -4.13 11.37 11.34
N GLN A 147 -5.16 12.21 11.46
CA GLN A 147 -5.98 12.57 10.29
C GLN A 147 -5.35 13.63 9.39
N LYS A 148 -4.50 14.51 9.93
CA LYS A 148 -3.90 15.61 9.15
C LYS A 148 -2.76 15.11 8.25
N VAL A 149 -1.89 14.25 8.78
CA VAL A 149 -0.73 13.71 8.04
C VAL A 149 -1.17 12.81 6.89
N GLU A 150 -2.29 12.10 7.05
CA GLU A 150 -2.80 11.22 6.01
C GLU A 150 -3.48 11.99 4.86
N SER A 151 -4.09 13.14 5.14
CA SER A 151 -4.61 14.05 4.11
C SER A 151 -3.49 14.63 3.25
N ASP A 152 -2.40 15.07 3.87
CA ASP A 152 -1.26 15.66 3.17
C ASP A 152 -0.54 14.62 2.29
N ASN A 153 -0.42 13.38 2.77
CA ASN A 153 0.18 12.28 2.00
C ASN A 153 -0.70 11.87 0.79
N LYS A 154 -2.03 11.84 0.95
CA LYS A 154 -2.97 11.55 -0.16
C LYS A 154 -2.93 12.64 -1.24
N SER A 155 -2.76 13.90 -0.83
CA SER A 155 -2.61 15.04 -1.75
C SER A 155 -1.28 14.96 -2.53
N ALA A 156 -0.17 14.66 -1.84
CA ALA A 156 1.14 14.48 -2.46
C ALA A 156 1.16 13.32 -3.47
N MET A 157 0.53 12.19 -3.15
CA MET A 157 0.45 11.04 -4.05
C MET A 157 -0.42 11.30 -5.29
N ARG A 158 -1.44 12.16 -5.20
CA ARG A 158 -2.19 12.62 -6.38
C ARG A 158 -1.36 13.53 -7.27
N ALA A 159 -0.57 14.44 -6.69
CA ALA A 159 0.30 15.33 -7.45
C ALA A 159 1.39 14.58 -8.22
N LEU A 160 2.02 13.57 -7.61
CA LEU A 160 3.03 12.73 -8.26
C LEU A 160 2.44 11.93 -9.44
N ARG A 161 1.21 11.45 -9.33
CA ARG A 161 0.52 10.74 -10.42
C ARG A 161 0.23 11.67 -11.62
N LEU A 162 -0.12 12.94 -11.37
CA LEU A 162 -0.36 13.93 -12.43
C LEU A 162 0.92 14.38 -13.14
N LEU A 163 2.05 14.42 -12.43
CA LEU A 163 3.37 14.74 -13.01
C LEU A 163 3.91 13.59 -13.87
N ASN A 164 3.66 12.34 -13.47
CA ASN A 164 4.10 11.19 -14.25
C ASN A 164 3.25 10.96 -15.52
N SER A 165 1.98 11.37 -15.50
CA SER A 165 1.07 11.26 -16.65
C SER A 165 1.35 12.29 -17.77
N GLN A 166 2.26 13.24 -17.55
CA GLN A 166 2.63 14.27 -18.53
C GLN A 166 4.03 14.05 -19.15
N GLN A 167 4.67 12.92 -18.91
CA GLN A 167 5.92 12.57 -19.61
C GLN A 167 5.59 12.20 -21.07
N PRO A 168 6.08 12.94 -22.09
CA PRO A 168 5.95 12.51 -23.48
C PRO A 168 6.72 11.20 -23.66
N THR A 169 6.05 10.19 -24.21
CA THR A 169 6.65 8.90 -24.56
C THR A 169 7.65 9.12 -25.70
N THR A 170 8.88 9.48 -25.34
CA THR A 170 9.99 9.53 -26.29
C THR A 170 10.32 8.10 -26.70
N SER A 171 9.82 7.72 -27.86
CA SER A 171 10.20 6.48 -28.52
C SER A 171 11.69 6.57 -28.89
N PRO A 172 12.51 5.53 -28.64
CA PRO A 172 13.92 5.58 -29.00
C PRO A 172 14.07 5.61 -30.53
N PRO A 173 15.09 6.32 -31.07
CA PRO A 173 15.30 6.38 -32.51
C PRO A 173 15.75 5.02 -33.04
N SER A 174 15.07 4.57 -34.09
CA SER A 174 15.41 3.36 -34.84
C SER A 174 16.81 3.51 -35.46
N HIS A 175 17.77 2.75 -34.97
CA HIS A 175 19.13 2.69 -35.52
C HIS A 175 19.08 2.11 -36.94
N LYS A 176 19.25 2.99 -37.93
CA LYS A 176 19.45 2.60 -39.32
C LYS A 176 20.87 2.04 -39.46
N ALA A 177 20.99 0.76 -39.82
CA ALA A 177 22.27 0.09 -40.05
C ALA A 177 23.05 0.73 -41.22
N PRO A 178 24.40 0.82 -41.14
CA PRO A 178 25.20 1.35 -42.22
C PRO A 178 25.30 0.36 -43.39
N SER A 179 25.21 0.90 -44.61
CA SER A 179 25.29 0.17 -45.87
C SER A 179 26.73 -0.30 -46.16
N PRO A 180 26.95 -1.53 -46.69
CA PRO A 180 28.28 -2.00 -47.00
C PRO A 180 28.83 -1.30 -48.26
N GLY A 181 30.05 -0.76 -48.16
CA GLY A 181 30.77 -0.13 -49.27
C GLY A 181 31.23 -1.14 -50.33
N PRO A 182 31.60 -0.65 -51.54
CA PRO A 182 31.89 -1.51 -52.68
C PRO A 182 33.26 -2.20 -52.54
N PRO A 183 33.46 -3.38 -53.16
CA PRO A 183 34.76 -4.04 -53.18
C PRO A 183 35.72 -3.32 -54.13
N CYS A 184 36.93 -3.04 -53.66
CA CYS A 184 38.03 -2.55 -54.49
C CYS A 184 38.66 -3.69 -55.32
N PRO A 185 39.21 -3.37 -56.50
CA PRO A 185 39.76 -4.34 -57.46
C PRO A 185 41.08 -4.98 -57.03
#